data_AF-A0A7Y7P9L6-F1
#
_entry.id   AF-A0A7Y7P9L6-F1
#
_cell.length_a   1.000
_cell.length_b   1.000
_cell.length_c   1.000
_cell.angle_alpha   90.00
_cell.angle_beta   90.00
_cell.angle_gamma   90.00
#
_symmetry.space_group_name_H-M   'P 1'
#
loop_
_entity.id
_entity.type
_entity.pdbx_description
1 polymer ?
#
loop_
_entity_poly.entity_id
_entity_poly.type
_entity_poly.pdbx_seq_one_letter_code
_entity_poly.pdbx_strand_id
1 'polypeptide(L)'
;MHSPPYQCNLGRAALDGKVVDHIPLDVHVGSITIQRFIESKQPYITLHVHVHESMRLTGEWKQRFGNTWSFNAAHDGSELSLIVFELHNPQWAERILI
;
A
#
# COMPACT_ATOMS: atom_id res chain seq x y z
N MET A 1 1.88 -6.73 7.49
CA MET A 1 2.78 -7.40 6.53
C MET A 1 3.79 -6.36 6.08
N HIS A 2 5.04 -6.74 5.77
CA HIS A 2 6.05 -5.74 5.43
C HIS A 2 5.72 -5.02 4.11
N SER A 3 5.41 -5.77 3.06
CA SER A 3 5.10 -5.22 1.73
C SER A 3 3.59 -5.06 1.50
N PRO A 4 3.17 -4.10 0.65
CA PRO A 4 1.79 -3.97 0.22
C PRO A 4 1.40 -5.10 -0.75
N PRO A 5 0.09 -5.34 -0.96
CA PRO A 5 -0.35 -6.27 -2.00
C PRO A 5 0.09 -5.80 -3.39
N TYR A 6 0.35 -6.75 -4.30
CA TYR A 6 0.61 -6.46 -5.70
C TYR A 6 -0.58 -5.77 -6.39
N GLN A 7 -0.33 -5.02 -7.46
CA GLN A 7 -1.32 -4.30 -8.26
C GLN A 7 -2.28 -3.44 -7.42
N CYS A 8 -1.71 -2.57 -6.58
CA CYS A 8 -2.49 -1.61 -5.83
C CYS A 8 -1.79 -0.27 -5.67
N ASN A 9 -2.55 0.74 -5.27
CA ASN A 9 -2.05 2.09 -5.07
C ASN A 9 -1.06 2.23 -3.90
N LEU A 10 -0.98 1.21 -3.04
CA LEU A 10 -0.12 1.19 -1.86
C LEU A 10 1.29 0.67 -2.17
N GLY A 11 1.52 0.09 -3.36
CA GLY A 11 2.78 -0.53 -3.75
C GLY A 11 3.35 0.01 -5.07
N ARG A 12 3.06 1.26 -5.40
CA ARG A 12 3.53 1.90 -6.64
C ARG A 12 4.91 2.53 -6.45
N ALA A 13 5.83 2.24 -7.36
CA ALA A 13 7.16 2.84 -7.41
C ALA A 13 7.33 3.76 -8.64
N ALA A 14 8.31 4.67 -8.58
CA ALA A 14 8.61 5.63 -9.65
C ALA A 14 9.36 4.97 -10.84
N LEU A 15 8.71 4.00 -11.48
CA LEU A 15 9.26 3.18 -12.56
C LEU A 15 8.58 3.43 -13.92
N ASP A 16 7.70 4.43 -14.01
CA ASP A 16 7.03 4.81 -15.26
C ASP A 16 8.02 5.03 -16.41
N GLY A 17 7.78 4.34 -17.52
CA GLY A 17 8.61 4.44 -18.72
C GLY A 17 10.02 3.88 -18.59
N LYS A 18 10.40 3.27 -17.45
CA LYS A 18 11.72 2.67 -17.28
C LYS A 18 11.78 1.29 -17.92
N VAL A 19 12.91 1.01 -18.57
CA VAL A 19 13.18 -0.22 -19.32
C VAL A 19 14.56 -0.74 -18.95
N VAL A 20 14.69 -2.06 -18.75
CA VAL A 20 15.97 -2.77 -18.54
C VAL A 20 16.02 -3.93 -19.51
N ASP A 21 17.12 -4.07 -20.27
CA ASP A 21 17.29 -5.12 -21.28
C ASP A 21 16.12 -5.21 -22.28
N HIS A 22 15.59 -4.05 -22.69
CA HIS A 22 14.40 -3.91 -23.55
C HIS A 22 13.07 -4.37 -22.95
N ILE A 23 13.03 -4.68 -21.64
CA ILE A 23 11.84 -5.08 -20.91
C ILE A 23 11.34 -3.92 -20.04
N PRO A 24 10.07 -3.48 -20.15
CA PRO A 24 9.51 -2.44 -19.28
C PRO A 24 9.42 -2.94 -17.84
N LEU A 25 9.77 -2.07 -16.89
CA LEU A 25 9.65 -2.39 -15.47
C LEU A 25 8.20 -2.30 -15.00
N ASP A 26 7.82 -3.20 -14.09
CA ASP A 26 6.53 -3.12 -13.40
C ASP A 26 6.55 -2.01 -12.35
N VAL A 27 5.56 -1.14 -12.42
CA VAL A 27 5.36 -0.03 -11.48
C VAL A 27 4.77 -0.49 -10.14
N HIS A 28 4.16 -1.68 -10.07
CA HIS A 28 3.62 -2.25 -8.83
C HIS A 28 4.60 -3.23 -8.21
N VAL A 29 5.40 -2.75 -7.25
CA VAL A 29 6.46 -3.54 -6.59
C VAL A 29 5.96 -4.22 -5.30
N GLY A 30 4.64 -4.36 -5.14
CA GLY A 30 4.01 -5.09 -4.05
C GLY A 30 4.12 -6.62 -4.20
N SER A 31 3.70 -7.35 -3.16
CA SER A 31 3.80 -8.82 -3.14
C SER A 31 2.54 -9.50 -3.67
N ILE A 32 2.72 -10.35 -4.70
CA ILE A 32 1.65 -11.18 -5.28
C ILE A 32 1.09 -12.16 -4.23
N THR A 33 1.95 -12.73 -3.39
CA THR A 33 1.52 -13.66 -2.33
C THR A 33 0.65 -12.97 -1.28
N ILE A 34 0.95 -11.71 -0.95
CA ILE A 34 0.15 -10.92 -0.01
C ILE A 34 -1.22 -10.57 -0.61
N GLN A 35 -1.26 -10.17 -1.88
CA GLN A 35 -2.51 -9.94 -2.60
C GLN A 35 -3.39 -11.21 -2.59
N ARG A 36 -2.84 -12.36 -2.99
CA ARG A 36 -3.54 -13.65 -2.94
C ARG A 36 -3.99 -14.06 -1.54
N PHE A 37 -3.18 -13.76 -0.52
CA PHE A 37 -3.56 -14.00 0.87
C PHE A 37 -4.78 -13.16 1.26
N ILE A 38 -4.77 -11.86 0.95
CA ILE A 38 -5.89 -10.96 1.23
C ILE A 38 -7.14 -11.44 0.49
N GLU A 39 -7.03 -11.74 -0.80
CA GLU A 39 -8.14 -12.23 -1.62
C GLU A 39 -8.74 -13.53 -1.06
N SER A 40 -7.90 -14.50 -0.70
CA SER A 40 -8.35 -15.82 -0.23
C SER A 40 -8.80 -15.87 1.22
N LYS A 41 -8.19 -15.07 2.11
CA LYS A 41 -8.47 -15.09 3.55
C LYS A 41 -9.39 -13.97 4.02
N GLN A 42 -9.52 -12.89 3.24
CA GLN A 42 -10.32 -11.72 3.57
C GLN A 42 -10.14 -11.25 5.03
N PRO A 43 -8.88 -11.05 5.51
CA PRO A 43 -8.67 -10.51 6.85
C PRO A 43 -9.33 -9.13 6.97
N TYR A 44 -9.88 -8.80 8.12
CA TYR A 44 -10.64 -7.55 8.24
C TYR A 44 -9.77 -6.29 7.98
N ILE A 45 -8.53 -6.29 8.48
CA ILE A 45 -7.56 -5.21 8.31
C ILE A 45 -6.19 -5.79 7.98
N THR A 46 -5.42 -5.11 7.12
CA THR A 46 -3.99 -5.35 6.93
C THR A 46 -3.20 -4.04 6.97
N LEU A 47 -2.02 -4.09 7.57
CA LEU A 47 -1.11 -2.95 7.72
C LEU A 47 0.18 -3.22 6.94
N HIS A 48 0.66 -2.25 6.18
CA HIS A 48 1.78 -2.38 5.25
C HIS A 48 2.78 -1.23 5.36
N VAL A 49 4.00 -1.45 4.85
CA VAL A 49 5.06 -0.44 4.70
C VAL A 49 5.80 -0.63 3.35
N HIS A 50 7.14 -0.56 3.32
CA HIS A 50 8.04 -0.94 2.24
C HIS A 50 8.15 0.01 1.04
N VAL A 51 7.04 0.47 0.47
CA VAL A 51 7.07 1.35 -0.72
C VAL A 51 6.78 2.79 -0.30
N HIS A 52 7.82 3.48 0.16
CA HIS A 52 7.72 4.79 0.82
C HIS A 52 7.20 5.89 -0.12
N GLU A 53 7.62 5.85 -1.38
CA GLU A 53 7.19 6.81 -2.41
C GLU A 53 5.74 6.62 -2.88
N SER A 54 5.10 5.49 -2.57
CA SER A 54 3.79 5.13 -3.15
C SER A 54 2.75 6.20 -2.86
N MET A 55 2.71 6.72 -1.62
CA MET A 55 1.76 7.75 -1.22
C MET A 55 1.96 9.06 -1.99
N ARG A 56 3.22 9.48 -2.19
CA ARG A 56 3.55 10.68 -2.97
C ARG A 56 3.15 10.52 -4.44
N LEU A 57 3.23 9.29 -4.98
CA LEU A 57 2.90 8.99 -6.37
C LEU A 57 1.39 8.83 -6.62
N THR A 58 0.65 8.22 -5.70
CA THR A 58 -0.76 7.85 -5.91
C THR A 58 -1.74 8.74 -5.18
N GLY A 59 -1.32 9.44 -4.13
CA GLY A 59 -2.22 10.14 -3.21
C GLY A 59 -3.00 9.19 -2.28
N GLU A 60 -2.74 7.88 -2.33
CA GLU A 60 -3.51 6.86 -1.63
C GLU A 60 -2.64 6.12 -0.61
N TRP A 61 -3.10 6.13 0.64
CA TRP A 61 -2.49 5.40 1.75
C TRP A 61 -3.41 4.29 2.28
N LYS A 62 -4.64 4.19 1.76
CA LYS A 62 -5.58 3.12 2.07
C LYS A 62 -6.26 2.60 0.81
N GLN A 63 -6.58 1.31 0.80
CA GLN A 63 -7.35 0.69 -0.28
C GLN A 63 -8.20 -0.46 0.28
N ARG A 64 -9.40 -0.65 -0.28
CA ARG A 64 -10.29 -1.75 0.08
C ARG A 64 -10.17 -2.90 -0.93
N PHE A 65 -10.01 -4.12 -0.43
CA PHE A 65 -10.01 -5.37 -1.21
C PHE A 65 -11.13 -6.28 -0.69
N GLY A 66 -12.26 -6.32 -1.39
CA GLY A 66 -13.45 -7.00 -0.88
C GLY A 66 -13.87 -6.44 0.48
N ASN A 67 -13.74 -7.24 1.55
CA ASN A 67 -14.03 -6.82 2.93
C ASN A 67 -12.80 -6.41 3.73
N THR A 68 -11.61 -6.49 3.14
CA THR A 68 -10.34 -6.13 3.78
C THR A 68 -10.04 -4.65 3.58
N TRP A 69 -9.77 -3.92 4.67
CA TRP A 69 -9.12 -2.62 4.60
C TRP A 69 -7.61 -2.76 4.70
N SER A 70 -6.90 -2.27 3.70
CA SER A 70 -5.44 -2.27 3.67
C SER A 70 -4.94 -0.84 3.86
N PHE A 71 -4.03 -0.64 4.81
CA PHE A 71 -3.41 0.65 5.12
C PHE A 71 -1.90 0.57 4.90
N ASN A 72 -1.30 1.62 4.35
CA ASN A 72 0.15 1.74 4.23
C ASN A 72 0.64 2.97 5.00
N ALA A 73 1.51 2.75 5.99
CA ALA A 73 2.10 3.80 6.80
C ALA A 73 3.50 4.24 6.29
N ALA A 74 4.01 3.64 5.21
CA ALA A 74 5.29 4.05 4.63
C ALA A 74 5.22 5.51 4.15
N HIS A 75 6.31 6.23 4.38
CA HIS A 75 6.44 7.65 4.11
C HIS A 75 7.88 7.95 3.72
N ASP A 76 8.07 8.76 2.68
CA ASP A 76 9.39 9.17 2.17
C ASP A 76 9.83 10.56 2.66
N GLY A 77 9.06 11.21 3.54
CA GLY A 77 9.44 12.43 4.25
C GLY A 77 10.08 12.19 5.62
N SER A 78 10.43 13.27 6.31
CA SER A 78 11.10 13.23 7.63
C SER A 78 10.14 13.00 8.80
N GLU A 79 8.84 13.13 8.57
CA GLU A 79 7.78 13.01 9.57
C GLU A 79 7.48 11.55 9.95
N LEU A 80 6.95 11.34 11.14
CA LEU A 80 6.34 10.08 11.52
C LEU A 80 4.94 9.97 10.92
N SER A 81 4.72 8.95 10.09
CA SER A 81 3.40 8.65 9.52
C SER A 81 2.62 7.67 10.40
N LEU A 82 1.53 8.14 11.00
CA LEU A 82 0.61 7.37 11.81
C LEU A 82 -0.68 7.07 11.05
N ILE A 83 -1.17 5.84 11.17
CA ILE A 83 -2.53 5.47 10.75
C ILE A 83 -3.35 5.27 12.03
N VAL A 84 -4.42 6.03 12.18
CA VAL A 84 -5.37 5.89 13.29
C VAL A 84 -6.70 5.41 12.72
N PHE A 85 -7.26 4.36 13.29
CA PHE A 85 -8.53 3.81 12.84
C PHE A 85 -9.33 3.23 14.00
N GLU A 86 -10.65 3.36 13.88
CA GLU A 86 -11.60 2.70 14.75
C GLU A 86 -11.91 1.30 14.22
N LEU A 87 -11.85 0.29 15.09
CA LEU A 87 -12.07 -1.11 14.69
C LEU A 87 -13.46 -1.35 14.10
N HIS A 88 -14.47 -0.59 14.50
CA HIS A 88 -15.83 -0.76 13.98
C HIS A 88 -16.06 -0.01 12.66
N ASN A 89 -15.22 0.97 12.32
CA ASN A 89 -15.36 1.80 11.13
C ASN A 89 -14.00 2.12 10.47
N PRO A 90 -13.24 1.11 10.02
CA PRO A 90 -11.93 1.31 9.42
C PRO A 90 -11.95 2.20 8.16
N GLN A 91 -13.09 2.36 7.48
CA GLN A 91 -13.20 3.29 6.35
C GLN A 91 -12.88 4.74 6.73
N TRP A 92 -13.12 5.12 7.99
CA TRP A 92 -12.87 6.46 8.53
C TRP A 92 -11.48 6.61 9.13
N ALA A 93 -10.58 5.66 8.86
CA ALA A 93 -9.19 5.82 9.22
C ALA A 93 -8.65 7.17 8.75
N GLU A 94 -7.73 7.71 9.54
CA GLU A 94 -6.99 8.93 9.28
C GLU A 94 -5.50 8.64 9.22
N ARG A 95 -4.78 9.46 8.45
CA ARG A 95 -3.32 9.48 8.40
C ARG A 95 -2.83 10.80 8.98
N ILE A 96 -1.93 10.73 9.95
CA ILE A 96 -1.35 11.89 10.64
C ILE A 96 0.16 11.88 10.39
N LEU A 97 0.72 13.05 10.11
CA LEU A 97 2.17 13.28 10.01
C LEU A 97 2.61 14.12 11.20
N ILE A 98 3.64 13.68 11.93
CA ILE A 98 4.19 14.34 13.12
C ILE A 98 5.68 14.62 12.95
#